data_AF-A0A5C4M680-F1
#
_entry.id   AF-A0A5C4M680-F1
#
_cell.length_a   1.000
_cell.length_b   1.000
_cell.length_c   1.000
_cell.angle_alpha   90.00
_cell.angle_beta   90.00
_cell.angle_gamma   90.00
#
_symmetry.space_group_name_H-M   'P 1'
#
loop_
_entity.id
_entity.type
_entity.pdbx_description
1 polymer ?
#
loop_
_entity_poly.entity_id
_entity_poly.type
_entity_poly.pdbx_seq_one_letter_code
_entity_poly.pdbx_strand_id
1 'polypeptide(L)'
;MTRTRWTVAGRLSRTDPRSPEALDEPSATTLLAALVLGILAAFFLALGSVLPVVAGAARGFMSAPLLIVLAVAPIVLAVGFVLRGRQAAAAGVLAGVAALAPGRAVLDLEFLADPSAASRPELYRPLEFALPGPGAGLWLLLAGHMATVAAGIVAVRALGPRPESGSAGRGLPAGLLPAGLVAAGIAAIGVMMAPFSGDDAFLPVGSAFERPTLVLAGCLLLAFALPAAAGLAISSGDGGLSTGGLLGLGLAALAVALPELVSGLAVGGIGLSAGPIVVLVGALGFVAVAFLSAEGGTAEPAGDETGEAKLPGPTRLRMATGALALVTMLAAIAGTFTDQVIIAGGLPGPESPSRWLLLVAGLLVGALGAAMLVPGLAPAVRPALSVAWAGVPLAATAVLTLAITATELGAGLSPGQGVLWTSVAVAAAAAAACFSVVTGMVERDDSDEAADAVPGPNMITPMVAGGILAIGGFGIPSIVAPDYVEPALWSNFGTPSWGLLLALLTVLGACFLAPRSRPARAAALLAGATSLAVIRVLELPLGSSGIPGAHAGIGWWMALGSAVALAIATVVAPRGTIHTAKPPSGSIR
;
A
#
# COMPACT_ATOMS: atom_id res chain seq x y z
N MET A 1 17.87 -59.22 40.57
CA MET A 1 19.08 -59.65 39.85
C MET A 1 19.60 -58.48 39.03
N THR A 2 20.88 -58.23 39.16
CA THR A 2 21.60 -56.97 39.01
C THR A 2 21.95 -56.63 37.56
N ARG A 3 21.65 -55.40 37.15
CA ARG A 3 22.25 -54.72 35.98
C ARG A 3 23.72 -54.45 36.25
N THR A 4 24.60 -54.72 35.29
CA THR A 4 25.96 -54.14 35.22
C THR A 4 26.42 -53.89 33.79
N ARG A 5 26.88 -52.66 33.55
CA ARG A 5 28.04 -52.17 32.76
C ARG A 5 27.75 -50.73 32.33
N TRP A 6 28.27 -49.67 32.98
CA TRP A 6 29.66 -49.13 32.93
C TRP A 6 30.25 -49.15 31.52
N THR A 7 30.81 -48.10 30.91
CA THR A 7 31.10 -46.67 31.21
C THR A 7 31.77 -46.15 29.93
N VAL A 8 31.62 -44.88 29.56
CA VAL A 8 32.77 -44.09 29.05
C VAL A 8 32.65 -42.67 29.59
N ALA A 9 33.61 -42.31 30.44
CA ALA A 9 33.95 -40.95 30.79
C ALA A 9 35.04 -40.43 29.83
N GLY A 10 34.96 -39.15 29.48
CA GLY A 10 35.99 -38.41 28.73
C GLY A 10 35.45 -37.02 28.39
N ARG A 11 35.33 -36.10 29.34
CA ARG A 11 36.40 -35.17 29.78
C ARG A 11 36.89 -34.27 28.63
N LEU A 12 36.21 -33.15 28.42
CA LEU A 12 36.85 -31.88 28.06
C LEU A 12 36.13 -30.73 28.78
N SER A 13 36.81 -30.22 29.79
CA SER A 13 36.57 -28.91 30.36
C SER A 13 36.73 -27.84 29.28
N ARG A 14 35.66 -27.13 28.95
CA ARG A 14 35.75 -25.80 28.38
C ARG A 14 35.08 -24.85 29.36
N THR A 15 35.90 -24.21 30.17
CA THR A 15 35.59 -22.94 30.81
C THR A 15 35.20 -21.96 29.71
N ASP A 16 33.91 -21.67 29.57
CA ASP A 16 33.44 -20.43 28.95
C ASP A 16 32.64 -19.68 30.01
N PRO A 17 33.15 -18.56 30.57
CA PRO A 17 32.42 -17.75 31.52
C PRO A 17 31.48 -16.84 30.71
N ARG A 18 30.37 -17.40 30.24
CA ARG A 18 29.24 -16.60 29.80
C ARG A 18 28.12 -16.78 30.80
N SER A 19 27.99 -15.78 31.66
CA SER A 19 26.80 -15.59 32.46
C SER A 19 25.58 -15.62 31.53
N PRO A 20 24.52 -16.38 31.86
CA PRO A 20 23.26 -16.35 31.13
C PRO A 20 22.47 -15.04 31.35
N GLU A 21 23.09 -14.02 31.96
CA GLU A 21 22.51 -12.69 32.21
C GLU A 21 22.81 -11.66 31.10
N ALA A 22 23.58 -12.02 30.06
CA ALA A 22 23.71 -11.19 28.86
C ALA A 22 22.63 -11.55 27.82
N LEU A 23 21.36 -11.54 28.25
CA LEU A 23 20.23 -11.53 27.31
C LEU A 23 19.97 -10.06 26.95
N ASP A 24 20.40 -9.70 25.74
CA ASP A 24 20.09 -8.48 24.99
C ASP A 24 19.17 -7.47 25.69
N GLU A 25 19.73 -6.57 26.50
CA GLU A 25 19.07 -5.30 26.76
C GLU A 25 18.94 -4.56 25.42
N PRO A 26 17.78 -3.93 25.11
CA PRO A 26 17.67 -3.06 23.95
C PRO A 26 18.82 -2.06 24.00
N SER A 27 19.70 -2.12 22.99
CA SER A 27 21.00 -1.45 23.06
C SER A 27 20.78 0.07 23.09
N ALA A 28 20.88 0.65 24.28
CA ALA A 28 20.76 2.08 24.52
C ALA A 28 21.70 2.87 23.59
N THR A 29 22.84 2.29 23.22
CA THR A 29 23.80 2.86 22.26
C THR A 29 23.24 2.94 20.84
N THR A 30 22.50 1.93 20.37
CA THR A 30 21.86 1.98 19.04
C THR A 30 20.70 2.95 18.97
N LEU A 31 19.87 3.07 20.02
CA LEU A 31 18.82 4.08 20.07
C LEU A 31 19.41 5.50 20.12
N LEU A 32 20.50 5.69 20.88
CA LEU A 32 21.24 6.94 20.90
C LEU A 32 21.79 7.29 19.50
N ALA A 33 22.36 6.31 18.78
CA ALA A 33 22.81 6.52 17.40
C ALA A 33 21.66 6.94 16.48
N ALA A 34 20.48 6.33 16.62
CA ALA A 34 19.28 6.73 15.86
C ALA A 34 18.85 8.17 16.18
N LEU A 35 18.89 8.58 17.45
CA LEU A 35 18.59 9.96 17.86
C LEU A 35 19.61 10.96 17.30
N VAL A 36 20.90 10.64 17.34
CA VAL A 36 21.95 11.49 16.78
C VAL A 36 21.74 11.69 15.27
N LEU A 37 21.43 10.60 14.54
CA LEU A 37 21.08 10.68 13.13
C LEU A 37 19.80 11.50 12.89
N GLY A 38 18.80 11.37 13.77
CA GLY A 38 17.58 12.17 13.72
C GLY A 38 17.81 13.66 13.97
N ILE A 39 18.69 14.01 14.91
CA ILE A 39 19.11 15.41 15.16
C ILE A 39 19.85 15.96 13.93
N LEU A 40 20.77 15.17 13.37
CA LEU A 40 21.51 15.55 12.17
C LEU A 40 20.58 15.76 10.97
N ALA A 41 19.58 14.88 10.80
CA ALA A 41 18.56 15.01 9.78
C ALA A 41 17.74 16.31 9.95
N ALA A 42 17.24 16.58 11.17
CA ALA A 42 16.51 17.80 11.48
C ALA A 42 17.36 19.05 11.21
N PHE A 43 18.65 19.02 11.58
CA PHE A 43 19.59 20.09 11.31
C PHE A 43 19.77 20.35 9.81
N PHE A 44 20.01 19.30 9.01
CA PHE A 44 20.17 19.44 7.57
C PHE A 44 18.89 19.88 6.85
N LEU A 45 17.73 19.35 7.25
CA LEU A 45 16.44 19.78 6.70
C LEU A 45 16.14 21.25 7.04
N ALA A 46 16.39 21.65 8.29
CA ALA A 46 16.23 23.04 8.72
C ALA A 46 17.18 23.98 7.96
N LEU A 47 18.47 23.65 7.90
CA LEU A 47 19.46 24.48 7.21
C LEU A 47 19.22 24.52 5.70
N GLY A 48 18.84 23.39 5.09
CA GLY A 48 18.46 23.28 3.69
C GLY A 48 17.24 24.12 3.33
N SER A 49 16.29 24.25 4.27
CA SER A 49 15.13 25.14 4.13
C SER A 49 15.44 26.63 4.28
N VAL A 50 16.58 26.99 4.88
CA VAL A 50 17.03 28.38 5.11
C VAL A 50 17.99 28.85 4.03
N LEU A 51 18.81 27.97 3.49
CA LEU A 51 19.69 28.26 2.37
C LEU A 51 18.93 28.21 1.03
N PRO A 52 19.44 28.89 -0.02
CA PRO A 52 18.83 28.82 -1.34
C PRO A 52 18.96 27.39 -1.91
N VAL A 53 17.81 26.79 -2.22
CA VAL A 53 17.72 25.48 -2.90
C VAL A 53 18.08 25.61 -4.38
N VAL A 54 17.83 26.79 -4.95
CA VAL A 54 18.11 27.15 -6.33
C VAL A 54 18.98 28.42 -6.32
N ALA A 55 20.07 28.43 -7.09
CA ALA A 55 21.04 29.51 -7.05
C ALA A 55 20.45 30.84 -7.55
N GLY A 56 20.64 31.92 -6.79
CA GLY A 56 20.17 33.27 -7.17
C GLY A 56 18.66 33.50 -7.09
N ALA A 57 17.91 32.53 -6.56
CA ALA A 57 16.46 32.57 -6.56
C ALA A 57 15.83 32.88 -5.20
N ALA A 58 14.63 33.46 -5.22
CA ALA A 58 13.84 33.80 -4.05
C ALA A 58 12.71 32.79 -3.79
N ARG A 59 12.20 32.79 -2.56
CA ARG A 59 11.02 32.03 -2.14
C ARG A 59 9.75 32.83 -2.43
N GLY A 60 8.63 32.14 -2.60
CA GLY A 60 7.32 32.77 -2.76
C GLY A 60 6.80 33.45 -1.50
N PHE A 61 7.22 33.00 -0.31
CA PHE A 61 6.87 33.58 0.99
C PHE A 61 7.91 33.24 2.07
N MET A 62 7.74 33.80 3.28
CA MET A 62 8.60 33.56 4.45
C MET A 62 8.35 32.17 5.09
N SER A 63 8.68 31.11 4.36
CA SER A 63 8.43 29.71 4.72
C SER A 63 9.40 29.12 5.75
N ALA A 64 10.58 29.71 5.94
CA ALA A 64 11.64 29.13 6.77
C ALA A 64 11.19 28.76 8.20
N PRO A 65 10.47 29.61 8.95
CA PRO A 65 10.00 29.25 10.29
C PRO A 65 9.13 27.99 10.29
N LEU A 66 8.22 27.86 9.32
CA LEU A 66 7.35 26.70 9.16
C LEU A 66 8.16 25.43 8.89
N LEU A 67 9.10 25.49 7.94
CA LEU A 67 9.92 24.35 7.55
C LEU A 67 10.89 23.91 8.66
N ILE A 68 11.44 24.86 9.43
CA ILE A 68 12.26 24.57 10.61
C ILE A 68 11.43 23.84 11.67
N VAL A 69 10.22 24.33 11.96
CA VAL A 69 9.32 23.67 12.93
C VAL A 69 8.98 22.26 12.49
N LEU A 70 8.64 22.06 11.21
CA LEU A 70 8.33 20.74 10.65
C LEU A 70 9.53 19.80 10.66
N ALA A 71 10.75 20.31 10.45
CA ALA A 71 11.98 19.52 10.52
C ALA A 71 12.33 19.09 11.95
N VAL A 72 12.08 19.95 12.95
CA VAL A 72 12.46 19.73 14.34
C VAL A 72 11.40 18.97 15.14
N ALA A 73 10.11 19.08 14.79
CA ALA A 73 9.02 18.47 15.55
C ALA A 73 9.16 16.94 15.75
N PRO A 74 9.55 16.13 14.74
CA PRO A 74 9.71 14.69 14.93
C PRO A 74 10.80 14.32 15.94
N ILE A 75 11.94 15.01 15.91
CA ILE A 75 13.04 14.70 16.83
C ILE A 75 12.73 15.17 18.24
N VAL A 76 12.04 16.30 18.41
CA VAL A 76 11.55 16.75 19.73
C VAL A 76 10.58 15.73 20.32
N LEU A 77 9.66 15.20 19.51
CA LEU A 77 8.72 14.16 19.96
C LEU A 77 9.44 12.87 20.34
N ALA A 78 10.41 12.41 19.53
CA ALA A 78 11.20 11.22 19.82
C ALA A 78 12.02 11.37 21.11
N VAL A 79 12.72 12.50 21.29
CA VAL A 79 13.45 12.82 22.52
C VAL A 79 12.49 12.87 23.72
N GLY A 80 11.32 13.50 23.57
CA GLY A 80 10.30 13.54 24.61
C GLY A 80 9.82 12.14 25.04
N PHE A 81 9.71 11.18 24.11
CA PHE A 81 9.40 9.80 24.44
C PHE A 81 10.56 9.10 25.17
N VAL A 82 11.81 9.32 24.76
CA VAL A 82 12.98 8.77 25.47
C VAL A 82 13.08 9.32 26.89
N LEU A 83 12.86 10.61 27.09
CA LEU A 83 12.85 11.24 28.42
C LEU A 83 11.74 10.69 29.33
N ARG A 84 10.64 10.18 28.74
CA ARG A 84 9.55 9.50 29.46
C ARG A 84 9.75 7.98 29.59
N GLY A 85 10.92 7.46 29.23
CA GLY A 85 11.23 6.02 29.26
C GLY A 85 10.53 5.19 28.18
N ARG A 86 9.89 5.82 27.18
CA ARG A 86 9.13 5.15 26.11
C ARG A 86 9.97 4.94 24.86
N GLN A 87 11.01 4.12 24.96
CA GLN A 87 11.99 3.88 23.88
C GLN A 87 11.35 3.34 22.59
N ALA A 88 10.40 2.40 22.70
CA ALA A 88 9.68 1.85 21.55
C ALA A 88 8.89 2.95 20.79
N ALA A 89 8.26 3.87 21.51
CA ALA A 89 7.56 5.01 20.89
C ALA A 89 8.52 5.98 20.19
N ALA A 90 9.68 6.27 20.80
CA ALA A 90 10.69 7.08 20.15
C ALA A 90 11.19 6.45 18.83
N ALA A 91 11.47 5.15 18.85
CA ALA A 91 11.86 4.41 17.66
C ALA A 91 10.75 4.41 16.59
N GLY A 92 9.49 4.27 17.03
CA GLY A 92 8.32 4.39 16.17
C GLY A 92 8.21 5.73 15.47
N VAL A 93 8.39 6.84 16.19
CA VAL A 93 8.36 8.18 15.59
C VAL A 93 9.39 8.31 14.47
N LEU A 94 10.63 7.89 14.73
CA LEU A 94 11.70 7.95 13.73
C LEU A 94 11.41 7.03 12.53
N ALA A 95 10.89 5.83 12.75
CA ALA A 95 10.51 4.89 11.69
C ALA A 95 9.35 5.41 10.83
N GLY A 96 8.32 5.98 11.46
CA GLY A 96 7.16 6.55 10.76
C GLY A 96 7.55 7.73 9.88
N VAL A 97 8.46 8.59 10.34
CA VAL A 97 8.95 9.74 9.55
C VAL A 97 9.84 9.27 8.41
N ALA A 98 10.70 8.29 8.67
CA ALA A 98 11.58 7.70 7.67
C ALA A 98 10.82 7.04 6.50
N ALA A 99 9.60 6.55 6.72
CA ALA A 99 8.80 5.92 5.67
C ALA A 99 8.48 6.85 4.49
N LEU A 100 8.28 8.15 4.74
CA LEU A 100 7.95 9.13 3.70
C LEU A 100 9.20 9.84 3.14
N ALA A 101 10.35 9.72 3.78
CA ALA A 101 11.58 10.40 3.37
C ALA A 101 12.03 10.07 1.93
N PRO A 102 11.94 8.82 1.42
CA PRO A 102 12.29 8.52 0.03
C PRO A 102 11.42 9.25 -0.99
N GLY A 103 10.09 9.30 -0.77
CA GLY A 103 9.19 10.01 -1.67
C GLY A 103 9.48 11.51 -1.69
N ARG A 104 9.73 12.11 -0.51
CA ARG A 104 10.12 13.53 -0.40
C ARG A 104 11.47 13.83 -1.04
N ALA A 105 12.44 12.93 -0.91
CA ALA A 105 13.74 13.08 -1.57
C ALA A 105 13.59 13.07 -3.10
N VAL A 106 12.74 12.19 -3.65
CA VAL A 106 12.44 12.16 -5.09
C VAL A 106 11.75 13.43 -5.55
N LEU A 107 10.81 13.98 -4.77
CA LEU A 107 10.21 15.28 -5.06
C LEU A 107 11.26 16.41 -5.08
N ASP A 108 12.22 16.39 -4.15
CA ASP A 108 13.29 17.38 -4.11
C ASP A 108 14.32 17.21 -5.23
N LEU A 109 14.50 16.00 -5.77
CA LEU A 109 15.34 15.78 -6.95
C LEU A 109 14.81 16.47 -8.20
N GLU A 110 13.54 16.85 -8.25
CA GLU A 110 12.97 17.65 -9.36
C GLU A 110 13.70 18.98 -9.53
N PHE A 111 14.25 19.57 -8.47
CA PHE A 111 15.08 20.76 -8.57
C PHE A 111 16.38 20.57 -9.37
N LEU A 112 16.83 19.33 -9.60
CA LEU A 112 17.95 19.05 -10.50
C LEU A 112 17.52 18.94 -11.96
N ALA A 113 16.29 18.50 -12.21
CA ALA A 113 15.76 18.29 -13.55
C ALA A 113 15.13 19.58 -14.10
N ASP A 114 14.13 20.10 -13.40
CA ASP A 114 13.45 21.35 -13.71
C ASP A 114 12.96 22.02 -12.41
N PRO A 115 13.68 23.03 -11.89
CA PRO A 115 13.27 23.78 -10.71
C PRO A 115 11.87 24.37 -10.80
N SER A 116 11.40 24.75 -12.00
CA SER A 116 10.09 25.37 -12.18
C SER A 116 8.95 24.38 -12.04
N ALA A 117 9.18 23.12 -12.43
CA ALA A 117 8.18 22.07 -12.37
C ALA A 117 8.04 21.42 -10.98
N ALA A 118 8.98 21.70 -10.06
CA ALA A 118 8.90 21.27 -8.65
C ALA A 118 7.68 21.85 -7.92
N SER A 119 7.12 22.99 -8.37
CA SER A 119 5.94 23.66 -7.80
C SER A 119 5.96 23.74 -6.27
N ARG A 120 7.10 24.17 -5.69
CA ARG A 120 7.29 24.36 -4.24
C ARG A 120 7.59 25.83 -3.90
N PRO A 121 6.58 26.72 -3.87
CA PRO A 121 6.76 28.14 -3.60
C PRO A 121 7.45 28.43 -2.26
N GLU A 122 7.36 27.50 -1.30
CA GLU A 122 8.05 27.58 -0.03
C GLU A 122 9.58 27.46 -0.16
N LEU A 123 10.11 26.89 -1.25
CA LEU A 123 11.56 26.76 -1.49
C LEU A 123 12.03 27.62 -2.66
N TYR A 124 11.21 27.77 -3.70
CA TYR A 124 11.55 28.47 -4.93
C TYR A 124 10.28 28.99 -5.61
N ARG A 125 10.28 30.28 -6.01
CA ARG A 125 9.29 30.83 -6.93
C ARG A 125 10.02 31.38 -8.17
N PRO A 126 9.80 30.81 -9.36
CA PRO A 126 10.36 31.36 -10.59
C PRO A 126 9.74 32.73 -10.90
N LEU A 127 10.58 33.67 -11.33
CA LEU A 127 10.18 35.00 -11.81
C LEU A 127 10.56 35.20 -13.29
N GLU A 128 11.41 34.33 -13.84
CA GLU A 128 11.92 34.37 -15.19
C GLU A 128 12.03 32.93 -15.72
N PHE A 129 11.95 32.73 -17.04
CA PHE A 129 12.11 31.41 -17.68
C PHE A 129 13.57 30.96 -17.80
N ALA A 130 14.40 31.29 -16.80
CA ALA A 130 15.76 30.78 -16.69
C ALA A 130 15.74 29.41 -15.99
N LEU A 131 16.72 28.55 -16.30
CA LEU A 131 17.01 27.31 -15.57
C LEU A 131 18.21 27.53 -14.64
N PRO A 132 18.02 28.15 -13.47
CA PRO A 132 19.08 28.31 -12.49
C PRO A 132 19.55 26.95 -11.95
N GLY A 133 20.85 26.83 -11.71
CA GLY A 133 21.46 25.62 -11.17
C GLY A 133 21.12 25.37 -9.69
N PRO A 134 21.42 24.16 -9.18
CA PRO A 134 21.14 23.80 -7.80
C PRO A 134 21.96 24.64 -6.81
N GLY A 135 21.29 25.10 -5.75
CA GLY A 135 21.92 25.79 -4.62
C GLY A 135 22.35 24.82 -3.51
N ALA A 136 23.08 25.35 -2.52
CA ALA A 136 23.55 24.56 -1.37
C ALA A 136 22.39 23.97 -0.54
N GLY A 137 21.23 24.64 -0.52
CA GLY A 137 20.06 24.19 0.22
C GLY A 137 19.55 22.82 -0.24
N LEU A 138 19.60 22.55 -1.55
CA LEU A 138 19.14 21.29 -2.13
C LEU A 138 19.92 20.09 -1.61
N TRP A 139 21.25 20.20 -1.61
CA TRP A 139 22.13 19.13 -1.14
C TRP A 139 21.93 18.83 0.34
N LEU A 140 21.66 19.86 1.14
CA LEU A 140 21.33 19.69 2.55
C LEU A 140 19.97 19.02 2.76
N LEU A 141 18.95 19.37 1.96
CA LEU A 141 17.66 18.68 2.01
C LEU A 141 17.81 17.18 1.69
N LEU A 142 18.54 16.84 0.61
CA LEU A 142 18.81 15.46 0.22
C LEU A 142 19.61 14.71 1.31
N ALA A 143 20.64 15.33 1.88
CA ALA A 143 21.39 14.76 3.00
C ALA A 143 20.50 14.55 4.24
N GLY A 144 19.58 15.48 4.51
CA GLY A 144 18.58 15.39 5.57
C GLY A 144 17.62 14.21 5.39
N HIS A 145 17.11 13.98 4.19
CA HIS A 145 16.27 12.80 3.90
C HIS A 145 17.04 11.49 4.07
N MET A 146 18.28 11.43 3.57
CA MET A 146 19.15 10.26 3.75
C MET A 146 19.43 9.97 5.22
N ALA A 147 19.71 11.00 6.02
CA ALA A 147 19.89 10.87 7.46
C ALA A 147 18.60 10.44 8.18
N THR A 148 17.43 10.88 7.70
CA THR A 148 16.12 10.47 8.23
C THR A 148 15.88 8.97 7.98
N VAL A 149 16.15 8.48 6.77
CA VAL A 149 16.07 7.05 6.44
C VAL A 149 17.02 6.24 7.32
N ALA A 150 18.29 6.68 7.45
CA ALA A 150 19.27 6.04 8.31
C ALA A 150 18.81 6.00 9.78
N ALA A 151 18.28 7.12 10.30
CA ALA A 151 17.74 7.21 11.66
C ALA A 151 16.60 6.20 11.89
N GLY A 152 15.65 6.10 10.95
CA GLY A 152 14.55 5.13 11.03
C GLY A 152 15.02 3.68 11.02
N ILE A 153 15.96 3.32 10.12
CA ILE A 153 16.52 1.96 10.04
C ILE A 153 17.24 1.59 11.34
N VAL A 154 18.09 2.49 11.87
CA VAL A 154 18.82 2.27 13.12
C VAL A 154 17.86 2.21 14.31
N ALA A 155 16.82 3.04 14.33
CA ALA A 155 15.80 3.04 15.37
C ALA A 155 15.05 1.70 15.45
N VAL A 156 14.65 1.13 14.31
CA VAL A 156 13.99 -0.19 14.27
C VAL A 156 14.94 -1.30 14.73
N ARG A 157 16.22 -1.23 14.34
CA ARG A 157 17.24 -2.20 14.78
C ARG A 157 17.53 -2.12 16.28
N ALA A 158 17.41 -0.94 16.89
CA ALA A 158 17.65 -0.74 18.32
C ALA A 158 16.66 -1.50 19.22
N LEU A 159 15.52 -1.94 18.68
CA LEU A 159 14.51 -2.71 19.40
C LEU A 159 14.84 -4.21 19.51
N GLY A 160 15.89 -4.69 18.83
CA GLY A 160 16.39 -6.06 18.95
C GLY A 160 15.49 -7.16 18.35
N PRO A 161 15.93 -8.43 18.40
CA PRO A 161 15.09 -9.58 18.07
C PRO A 161 13.93 -9.67 19.07
N ARG A 162 12.69 -9.75 18.57
CA ARG A 162 11.52 -9.89 19.44
C ARG A 162 11.57 -11.25 20.13
N PRO A 163 11.35 -11.33 21.47
CA PRO A 163 11.22 -12.62 22.13
C PRO A 163 10.01 -13.36 21.54
N GLU A 164 10.23 -14.59 21.06
CA GLU A 164 9.15 -15.51 20.76
C GLU A 164 8.40 -15.79 22.07
N SER A 165 7.14 -15.35 22.13
CA SER A 165 6.13 -15.75 23.13
C SER A 165 6.53 -15.63 24.61
N GLY A 166 6.04 -14.58 25.29
CA GLY A 166 6.01 -14.55 26.76
C GLY A 166 5.66 -13.22 27.42
N SER A 167 5.89 -12.09 26.75
CA SER A 167 5.64 -10.76 27.32
C SER A 167 5.16 -9.76 26.26
N ALA A 168 4.12 -10.12 25.51
CA ALA A 168 3.47 -9.21 24.57
C ALA A 168 2.88 -8.03 25.36
N GLY A 169 3.61 -6.90 25.39
CA GLY A 169 3.07 -5.63 25.83
C GLY A 169 1.77 -5.36 25.08
N ARG A 170 0.74 -4.85 25.77
CA ARG A 170 -0.59 -4.55 25.23
C ARG A 170 -0.46 -3.80 23.89
N GLY A 171 -0.63 -4.51 22.78
CA GLY A 171 -0.75 -3.93 21.44
C GLY A 171 -2.01 -3.07 21.34
N LEU A 172 -2.17 -2.33 20.24
CA LEU A 172 -3.38 -1.52 20.02
C LEU A 172 -4.63 -2.35 20.25
N PRO A 173 -5.73 -1.75 20.77
CA PRO A 173 -7.03 -2.35 20.63
C PRO A 173 -7.29 -2.50 19.14
N ALA A 174 -7.30 -3.75 18.76
CA ALA A 174 -7.38 -4.28 17.41
C ALA A 174 -8.47 -3.63 16.50
N GLY A 175 -9.49 -3.00 17.09
CA GLY A 175 -10.47 -2.17 16.37
C GLY A 175 -9.92 -0.88 15.74
N LEU A 176 -8.69 -0.47 16.04
CA LEU A 176 -8.06 0.75 15.53
C LEU A 176 -7.24 0.55 14.24
N LEU A 177 -6.92 -0.71 13.88
CA LEU A 177 -6.34 -1.09 12.58
C LEU A 177 -7.11 -0.48 11.38
N PRO A 178 -8.44 -0.66 11.28
CA PRO A 178 -9.21 -0.10 10.19
C PRO A 178 -9.13 1.42 10.11
N ALA A 179 -9.22 2.10 11.25
CA ALA A 179 -9.17 3.55 11.30
C ALA A 179 -7.82 4.10 10.83
N GLY A 180 -6.70 3.49 11.25
CA GLY A 180 -5.36 3.91 10.83
C GLY A 180 -5.10 3.71 9.33
N LEU A 181 -5.57 2.60 8.76
CA LEU A 181 -5.45 2.36 7.31
C LEU A 181 -6.40 3.23 6.48
N VAL A 182 -7.60 3.56 6.99
CA VAL A 182 -8.48 4.55 6.36
C VAL A 182 -7.82 5.92 6.37
N ALA A 183 -7.23 6.35 7.50
CA ALA A 183 -6.47 7.59 7.58
C ALA A 183 -5.30 7.62 6.57
N ALA A 184 -4.59 6.50 6.42
CA ALA A 184 -3.54 6.36 5.42
C ALA A 184 -4.05 6.44 3.98
N GLY A 185 -5.19 5.80 3.68
CA GLY A 185 -5.82 5.85 2.36
C GLY A 185 -6.27 7.28 2.01
N ILE A 186 -6.87 7.99 2.96
CA ILE A 186 -7.23 9.41 2.80
C ILE A 186 -5.97 10.23 2.50
N ALA A 187 -4.91 10.08 3.30
CA ALA A 187 -3.66 10.80 3.07
C ALA A 187 -3.04 10.48 1.70
N ALA A 188 -3.05 9.21 1.29
CA ALA A 188 -2.52 8.77 0.01
C ALA A 188 -3.29 9.38 -1.18
N ILE A 189 -4.62 9.46 -1.09
CA ILE A 189 -5.45 10.14 -2.09
C ILE A 189 -5.09 11.62 -2.15
N GLY A 190 -4.96 12.30 -1.00
CA GLY A 190 -4.64 13.72 -0.94
C GLY A 190 -3.30 14.07 -1.61
N VAL A 191 -2.27 13.25 -1.41
CA VAL A 191 -0.93 13.46 -2.02
C VAL A 191 -0.95 13.33 -3.55
N MET A 192 -1.95 12.61 -4.11
CA MET A 192 -2.11 12.46 -5.55
C MET A 192 -2.91 13.60 -6.20
N MET A 193 -3.61 14.40 -5.40
CA MET A 193 -4.38 15.55 -5.89
C MET A 193 -3.46 16.77 -6.09
N ALA A 194 -3.98 17.81 -6.75
CA ALA A 194 -3.22 19.04 -6.98
C ALA A 194 -2.85 19.73 -5.63
N PRO A 195 -1.61 20.23 -5.46
CA PRO A 195 -1.17 20.86 -4.21
C PRO A 195 -1.80 22.24 -3.97
N PHE A 196 -2.10 22.99 -5.03
CA PHE A 196 -2.79 24.28 -5.00
C PHE A 196 -3.61 24.44 -6.27
N SER A 197 -4.46 25.46 -6.33
CA SER A 197 -5.18 25.88 -7.55
C SER A 197 -4.58 27.18 -8.08
N GLY A 198 -4.73 27.51 -9.36
CA GLY A 198 -4.26 28.78 -9.90
C GLY A 198 -3.93 28.74 -11.38
N ASP A 199 -3.84 29.92 -11.97
CA ASP A 199 -3.56 30.14 -13.40
C ASP A 199 -2.16 30.77 -13.60
N ASP A 200 -1.29 30.73 -12.58
CA ASP A 200 0.06 31.28 -12.65
C ASP A 200 0.94 30.42 -13.58
N ALA A 201 1.32 30.98 -14.74
CA ALA A 201 2.12 30.29 -15.75
C ALA A 201 3.50 29.83 -15.25
N PHE A 202 4.00 30.41 -14.15
CA PHE A 202 5.29 30.04 -13.54
C PHE A 202 5.16 28.89 -12.53
N LEU A 203 3.95 28.54 -12.10
CA LEU A 203 3.70 27.49 -11.12
C LEU A 203 2.70 26.49 -11.72
N PRO A 204 3.17 25.46 -12.44
CA PRO A 204 2.27 24.50 -13.06
C PRO A 204 1.40 23.83 -12.00
N VAL A 205 0.10 24.04 -12.15
CA VAL A 205 -0.96 23.52 -11.30
C VAL A 205 -1.49 22.25 -11.95
N GLY A 206 -1.43 21.14 -11.22
CA GLY A 206 -1.98 19.88 -11.70
C GLY A 206 -1.91 18.77 -10.67
N SER A 207 -2.74 17.74 -10.85
CA SER A 207 -2.66 16.51 -10.07
C SER A 207 -1.32 15.80 -10.30
N ALA A 208 -0.98 14.80 -9.49
CA ALA A 208 0.28 14.07 -9.65
C ALA A 208 0.47 13.47 -11.06
N PHE A 209 -0.63 13.19 -11.77
CA PHE A 209 -0.61 12.65 -13.14
C PHE A 209 -0.34 13.69 -14.23
N GLU A 210 -0.56 14.97 -13.94
CA GLU A 210 -0.32 16.08 -14.88
C GLU A 210 1.11 16.64 -14.75
N ARG A 211 1.87 16.17 -13.76
CA ARG A 211 3.19 16.66 -13.41
C ARG A 211 4.30 15.76 -13.97
N PRO A 212 5.55 16.25 -14.06
CA PRO A 212 6.66 15.45 -14.57
C PRO A 212 6.79 14.10 -13.89
N THR A 213 7.33 13.12 -14.62
CA THR A 213 7.41 11.72 -14.18
C THR A 213 8.13 11.53 -12.84
N LEU A 214 9.11 12.38 -12.53
CA LEU A 214 9.83 12.34 -11.26
C LEU A 214 8.96 12.81 -10.10
N VAL A 215 8.13 13.84 -10.31
CA VAL A 215 7.12 14.28 -9.33
C VAL A 215 6.09 13.19 -9.11
N LEU A 216 5.56 12.60 -10.18
CA LEU A 216 4.63 11.46 -10.10
C LEU A 216 5.23 10.30 -9.31
N ALA A 217 6.50 9.94 -9.58
CA ALA A 217 7.19 8.89 -8.84
C ALA A 217 7.30 9.22 -7.35
N GLY A 218 7.61 10.47 -6.98
CA GLY A 218 7.62 10.94 -5.60
C GLY A 218 6.25 10.82 -4.92
N CYS A 219 5.19 11.29 -5.58
CA CYS A 219 3.81 11.18 -5.10
C CYS A 219 3.36 9.72 -4.93
N LEU A 220 3.67 8.83 -5.89
CA LEU A 220 3.37 7.41 -5.79
C LEU A 220 4.12 6.75 -4.63
N LEU A 221 5.41 7.05 -4.45
CA LEU A 221 6.19 6.56 -3.31
C LEU A 221 5.55 6.96 -1.98
N LEU A 222 5.11 8.21 -1.84
CA LEU A 222 4.38 8.67 -0.66
C LEU A 222 3.03 7.95 -0.49
N ALA A 223 2.25 7.84 -1.57
CA ALA A 223 0.92 7.22 -1.57
C ALA A 223 0.96 5.74 -1.19
N PHE A 224 2.02 5.00 -1.58
CA PHE A 224 2.21 3.61 -1.16
C PHE A 224 2.87 3.49 0.23
N ALA A 225 3.80 4.39 0.58
CA ALA A 225 4.48 4.35 1.87
C ALA A 225 3.52 4.59 3.04
N LEU A 226 2.55 5.49 2.89
CA LEU A 226 1.54 5.81 3.91
C LEU A 226 0.78 4.57 4.43
N PRO A 227 0.05 3.79 3.59
CA PRO A 227 -0.67 2.60 4.04
C PRO A 227 0.27 1.47 4.47
N ALA A 228 1.41 1.29 3.80
CA ALA A 228 2.38 0.25 4.16
C ALA A 228 2.96 0.49 5.57
N ALA A 229 3.42 1.72 5.84
CA ALA A 229 4.00 2.08 7.12
C ALA A 229 2.95 2.14 8.23
N ALA A 230 1.73 2.60 7.95
CA ALA A 230 0.63 2.53 8.90
C ALA A 230 0.30 1.08 9.28
N GLY A 231 0.21 0.19 8.29
CA GLY A 231 0.02 -1.24 8.51
C GLY A 231 1.11 -1.85 9.40
N LEU A 232 2.39 -1.58 9.08
CA LEU A 232 3.55 -2.08 9.85
C LEU A 232 3.60 -1.52 11.28
N ALA A 233 3.29 -0.23 11.46
CA ALA A 233 3.25 0.40 12.78
C ALA A 233 2.19 -0.25 13.65
N ILE A 234 0.99 -0.46 13.10
CA ILE A 234 -0.13 -1.03 13.85
C ILE A 234 0.06 -2.54 14.10
N SER A 235 0.66 -3.28 13.17
CA SER A 235 0.95 -4.71 13.32
C SER A 235 2.18 -5.03 14.17
N SER A 236 2.81 -4.02 14.78
CA SER A 236 4.12 -4.17 15.43
C SER A 236 4.09 -4.90 16.78
N GLY A 237 2.90 -5.17 17.33
CA GLY A 237 2.71 -5.87 18.61
C GLY A 237 3.03 -5.04 19.86
N ASP A 238 3.77 -3.93 19.72
CA ASP A 238 4.14 -3.02 20.81
C ASP A 238 3.32 -1.72 20.72
N GLY A 239 2.53 -1.42 21.76
CA GLY A 239 1.68 -0.23 21.83
C GLY A 239 2.46 1.09 21.81
N GLY A 240 3.71 1.10 22.29
CA GLY A 240 4.61 2.24 22.17
C GLY A 240 5.05 2.46 20.73
N LEU A 241 5.59 1.43 20.09
CA LEU A 241 6.10 1.47 18.71
C LEU A 241 5.02 1.91 17.72
N SER A 242 3.81 1.41 17.88
CA SER A 242 2.68 1.75 17.04
C SER A 242 2.18 3.19 17.24
N THR A 243 2.03 3.64 18.49
CA THR A 243 1.68 5.03 18.82
C THR A 243 2.72 5.99 18.24
N GLY A 244 4.00 5.68 18.46
CA GLY A 244 5.11 6.44 17.91
C GLY A 244 5.10 6.47 16.39
N GLY A 245 4.91 5.30 15.75
CA GLY A 245 4.85 5.14 14.30
C GLY A 245 3.75 5.98 13.66
N LEU A 246 2.54 5.94 14.22
CA LEU A 246 1.41 6.73 13.74
C LEU A 246 1.62 8.24 13.94
N LEU A 247 2.15 8.67 15.09
CA LEU A 247 2.49 10.09 15.30
C LEU A 247 3.60 10.55 14.34
N GLY A 248 4.60 9.70 14.10
CA GLY A 248 5.66 9.96 13.13
C GLY A 248 5.13 10.09 11.70
N LEU A 249 4.23 9.19 11.28
CA LEU A 249 3.54 9.27 9.99
C LEU A 249 2.68 10.54 9.87
N GLY A 250 1.94 10.88 10.93
CA GLY A 250 1.17 12.13 10.99
C GLY A 250 2.06 13.37 10.82
N LEU A 251 3.19 13.44 11.53
CA LEU A 251 4.15 14.54 11.38
C LEU A 251 4.79 14.59 9.99
N ALA A 252 5.09 13.43 9.40
CA ALA A 252 5.63 13.38 8.05
C ALA A 252 4.61 13.81 6.99
N ALA A 253 3.34 13.42 7.14
CA ALA A 253 2.24 13.87 6.29
C ALA A 253 1.98 15.38 6.44
N LEU A 254 2.04 15.92 7.67
CA LEU A 254 2.02 17.36 7.92
C LEU A 254 3.16 18.07 7.19
N ALA A 255 4.37 17.49 7.21
CA ALA A 255 5.52 18.09 6.55
C ALA A 255 5.43 18.11 5.01
N VAL A 256 4.51 17.33 4.42
CA VAL A 256 4.16 17.39 2.99
C VAL A 256 3.05 18.41 2.76
N ALA A 257 1.94 18.33 3.50
CA ALA A 257 0.73 19.09 3.19
C ALA A 257 0.74 20.55 3.68
N LEU A 258 1.38 20.83 4.83
CA LEU A 258 1.29 22.15 5.46
C LEU A 258 2.01 23.25 4.64
N PRO A 259 3.19 23.01 4.04
CA PRO A 259 3.80 23.98 3.13
C PRO A 259 2.94 24.31 1.91
N GLU A 260 2.26 23.31 1.33
CA GLU A 260 1.36 23.50 0.18
C GLU A 260 0.12 24.31 0.57
N LEU A 261 -0.50 23.98 1.72
CA LEU A 261 -1.65 24.72 2.25
C LEU A 261 -1.30 26.19 2.49
N VAL A 262 -0.16 26.47 3.13
CA VAL A 262 0.28 27.85 3.42
C VAL A 262 0.64 28.57 2.13
N SER A 263 1.21 27.87 1.13
CA SER A 263 1.48 28.46 -0.18
C SER A 263 0.20 28.98 -0.84
N GLY A 264 -0.88 28.19 -0.84
CA GLY A 264 -2.18 28.60 -1.38
C GLY A 264 -2.87 29.74 -0.62
N LEU A 265 -2.38 30.12 0.57
CA LEU A 265 -2.87 31.24 1.36
C LEU A 265 -1.96 32.48 1.28
N ALA A 266 -0.65 32.27 1.18
CA ALA A 266 0.36 33.33 1.32
C ALA A 266 0.88 33.86 -0.01
N VAL A 267 0.84 33.04 -1.07
CA VAL A 267 1.41 33.40 -2.38
C VAL A 267 0.31 33.90 -3.30
N GLY A 268 0.39 35.17 -3.69
CA GLY A 268 -0.55 35.73 -4.66
C GLY A 268 -0.44 35.06 -6.04
N GLY A 269 -1.59 34.74 -6.65
CA GLY A 269 -1.70 34.05 -7.94
C GLY A 269 -2.04 32.56 -7.84
N ILE A 270 -1.96 31.98 -6.63
CA ILE A 270 -2.38 30.60 -6.35
C ILE A 270 -3.39 30.59 -5.19
N GLY A 271 -4.27 29.60 -5.18
CA GLY A 271 -5.33 29.39 -4.21
C GLY A 271 -5.29 28.00 -3.58
N LEU A 272 -6.21 27.75 -2.65
CA LEU A 272 -6.33 26.46 -1.98
C LEU A 272 -6.79 25.36 -2.94
N SER A 273 -6.30 24.15 -2.71
CA SER A 273 -6.78 22.93 -3.35
C SER A 273 -7.24 21.93 -2.29
N ALA A 274 -8.06 20.96 -2.71
CA ALA A 274 -8.49 19.85 -1.86
C ALA A 274 -7.32 18.95 -1.42
N GLY A 275 -6.24 18.85 -2.20
CA GLY A 275 -5.13 17.92 -1.96
C GLY A 275 -4.53 18.03 -0.55
N PRO A 276 -3.93 19.18 -0.19
CA PRO A 276 -3.35 19.37 1.15
C PRO A 276 -4.37 19.16 2.27
N ILE A 277 -5.61 19.61 2.08
CA ILE A 277 -6.69 19.46 3.09
C ILE A 277 -6.96 17.97 3.35
N VAL A 278 -7.07 17.17 2.29
CA VAL A 278 -7.29 15.73 2.38
C VAL A 278 -6.10 15.04 3.09
N VAL A 279 -4.86 15.43 2.79
CA VAL A 279 -3.68 14.91 3.50
C VAL A 279 -3.72 15.27 4.99
N LEU A 280 -4.11 16.49 5.34
CA LEU A 280 -4.24 16.94 6.72
C LEU A 280 -5.31 16.15 7.49
N VAL A 281 -6.43 15.81 6.85
CA VAL A 281 -7.46 14.94 7.46
C VAL A 281 -6.88 13.55 7.75
N GLY A 282 -6.12 12.97 6.82
CA GLY A 282 -5.42 11.71 7.06
C GLY A 282 -4.37 11.79 8.17
N ALA A 283 -3.59 12.88 8.21
CA ALA A 283 -2.60 13.13 9.26
C ALA A 283 -3.24 13.25 10.65
N LEU A 284 -4.36 13.98 10.76
CA LEU A 284 -5.16 14.05 11.99
C LEU A 284 -5.75 12.68 12.37
N GLY A 285 -6.15 11.88 11.38
CA GLY A 285 -6.58 10.50 11.58
C GLY A 285 -5.49 9.64 12.24
N PHE A 286 -4.23 9.73 11.80
CA PHE A 286 -3.13 9.03 12.46
C PHE A 286 -2.94 9.46 13.91
N VAL A 287 -3.00 10.77 14.18
CA VAL A 287 -2.88 11.33 15.53
C VAL A 287 -4.03 10.84 16.43
N ALA A 288 -5.26 10.90 15.94
CA ALA A 288 -6.44 10.43 16.67
C ALA A 288 -6.31 8.94 17.03
N VAL A 289 -5.91 8.10 16.06
CA VAL A 289 -5.70 6.66 16.28
C VAL A 289 -4.59 6.40 17.30
N ALA A 290 -3.51 7.18 17.25
CA ALA A 290 -2.40 7.07 18.20
C ALA A 290 -2.84 7.38 19.65
N PHE A 291 -3.68 8.40 19.87
CA PHE A 291 -4.16 8.77 21.20
C PHE A 291 -5.27 7.85 21.73
N LEU A 292 -6.21 7.42 20.88
CA LEU A 292 -7.24 6.44 21.24
C LEU A 292 -6.63 5.10 21.70
N SER A 293 -5.41 4.81 21.25
CA SER A 293 -4.65 3.62 21.70
C SER A 293 -4.09 3.76 23.11
N ALA A 294 -3.79 4.99 23.56
CA ALA A 294 -3.15 5.26 24.85
C ALA A 294 -4.13 5.23 26.03
N GLU A 295 -5.41 5.54 25.80
CA GLU A 295 -6.42 5.68 26.87
C GLU A 295 -7.05 4.36 27.34
N GLY A 296 -6.91 3.26 26.57
CA GLY A 296 -7.47 1.94 26.95
C GLY A 296 -6.75 1.20 28.09
N GLY A 297 -5.86 1.87 28.83
CA GLY A 297 -4.88 1.26 29.74
C GLY A 297 -5.26 1.11 31.21
N THR A 298 -6.44 1.56 31.66
CA THR A 298 -6.77 1.67 33.11
C THR A 298 -7.86 0.70 33.61
N ALA A 299 -7.99 -0.49 33.02
CA ALA A 299 -8.88 -1.53 33.57
C ALA A 299 -8.09 -2.55 34.41
N GLU A 300 -8.50 -2.71 35.67
CA GLU A 300 -7.97 -3.64 36.70
C GLU A 300 -7.81 -5.09 36.21
N PRO A 301 -6.89 -5.88 36.82
CA PRO A 301 -6.60 -7.24 36.41
C PRO A 301 -7.71 -8.19 36.92
N ALA A 302 -8.75 -8.39 36.13
CA ALA A 302 -9.56 -9.60 36.23
C ALA A 302 -8.74 -10.75 35.63
N GLY A 303 -8.29 -11.67 36.48
CA GLY A 303 -7.54 -12.85 36.08
C GLY A 303 -8.33 -13.67 35.08
N ASP A 304 -7.75 -13.89 33.91
CA ASP A 304 -8.16 -14.93 32.99
C ASP A 304 -6.91 -15.48 32.30
N GLU A 305 -6.84 -16.80 32.24
CA GLU A 305 -5.68 -17.58 31.84
C GLU A 305 -5.32 -17.36 30.36
N THR A 306 -4.03 -17.46 30.04
CA THR A 306 -3.40 -17.43 28.71
C THR A 306 -3.36 -16.07 27.98
N GLY A 307 -2.19 -15.42 28.06
CA GLY A 307 -1.87 -14.14 27.42
C GLY A 307 -1.62 -14.24 25.92
N GLU A 308 -2.65 -14.60 25.17
CA GLU A 308 -2.67 -14.45 23.71
C GLU A 308 -3.04 -13.02 23.32
N ALA A 309 -2.27 -12.43 22.40
CA ALA A 309 -2.60 -11.15 21.78
C ALA A 309 -3.92 -11.29 21.02
N LYS A 310 -5.04 -10.88 21.64
CA LYS A 310 -6.35 -10.86 20.99
C LYS A 310 -6.32 -9.91 19.79
N LEU A 311 -6.11 -10.49 18.60
CA LEU A 311 -6.35 -9.88 17.30
C LEU A 311 -7.79 -9.35 17.23
N PRO A 312 -8.13 -8.41 16.32
CA PRO A 312 -9.47 -7.89 16.23
C PRO A 312 -10.38 -9.05 15.91
N GLY A 313 -11.48 -9.17 16.66
CA GLY A 313 -12.43 -10.24 16.43
C GLY A 313 -12.69 -10.37 14.93
N PRO A 314 -12.55 -11.57 14.34
CA PRO A 314 -12.49 -11.77 12.89
C PRO A 314 -13.64 -11.09 12.15
N THR A 315 -14.78 -10.94 12.82
CA THR A 315 -15.95 -10.17 12.38
C THR A 315 -15.65 -8.71 12.00
N ARG A 316 -14.87 -7.96 12.79
CA ARG A 316 -14.58 -6.54 12.50
C ARG A 316 -13.65 -6.37 11.30
N LEU A 317 -12.64 -7.24 11.18
CA LEU A 317 -11.74 -7.25 10.02
C LEU A 317 -12.48 -7.63 8.73
N ARG A 318 -13.38 -8.62 8.80
CA ARG A 318 -14.27 -8.98 7.68
C ARG A 318 -15.19 -7.83 7.28
N MET A 319 -15.77 -7.12 8.26
CA MET A 319 -16.61 -5.94 8.01
C MET A 319 -15.81 -4.81 7.34
N ALA A 320 -14.60 -4.50 7.82
CA ALA A 320 -13.74 -3.48 7.21
C ALA A 320 -13.34 -3.85 5.78
N THR A 321 -12.97 -5.11 5.56
CA THR A 321 -12.66 -5.66 4.22
C THR A 321 -13.87 -5.50 3.28
N GLY A 322 -15.07 -5.87 3.75
CA GLY A 322 -16.31 -5.72 3.00
C GLY A 322 -16.67 -4.25 2.71
N ALA A 323 -16.53 -3.37 3.69
CA ALA A 323 -16.79 -1.94 3.53
C ALA A 323 -15.85 -1.29 2.49
N LEU A 324 -14.56 -1.59 2.53
CA LEU A 324 -13.59 -1.09 1.54
C LEU A 324 -13.89 -1.62 0.13
N ALA A 325 -14.34 -2.87 0.01
CA ALA A 325 -14.78 -3.44 -1.25
C ALA A 325 -16.06 -2.76 -1.78
N LEU A 326 -16.98 -2.34 -0.91
CA LEU A 326 -18.14 -1.54 -1.30
C LEU A 326 -17.75 -0.12 -1.72
N VAL A 327 -16.81 0.52 -1.02
CA VAL A 327 -16.26 1.82 -1.43
C VAL A 327 -15.59 1.71 -2.80
N THR A 328 -14.84 0.63 -3.03
CA THR A 328 -14.23 0.31 -4.34
C THR A 328 -15.30 0.24 -5.43
N MET A 329 -16.40 -0.46 -5.18
CA MET A 329 -17.53 -0.56 -6.12
C MET A 329 -18.15 0.82 -6.42
N LEU A 330 -18.45 1.61 -5.38
CA LEU A 330 -19.05 2.93 -5.56
C LEU A 330 -18.13 3.87 -6.33
N ALA A 331 -16.83 3.85 -6.03
CA ALA A 331 -15.83 4.63 -6.74
C ALA A 331 -15.65 4.17 -8.20
N ALA A 332 -15.69 2.86 -8.47
CA ALA A 332 -15.64 2.32 -9.83
C ALA A 332 -16.89 2.68 -10.65
N ILE A 333 -18.08 2.66 -10.03
CA ILE A 333 -19.33 3.15 -10.64
C ILE A 333 -19.18 4.64 -10.98
N ALA A 334 -18.75 5.45 -10.01
CA ALA A 334 -18.53 6.88 -10.23
C ALA A 334 -17.51 7.13 -11.36
N GLY A 335 -16.37 6.44 -11.37
CA GLY A 335 -15.34 6.55 -12.42
C GLY A 335 -15.78 6.07 -13.80
N THR A 336 -16.79 5.20 -13.86
CA THR A 336 -17.39 4.74 -15.13
C THR A 336 -18.31 5.80 -15.74
N PHE A 337 -19.12 6.45 -14.91
CA PHE A 337 -20.18 7.37 -15.36
C PHE A 337 -19.79 8.86 -15.31
N THR A 338 -18.60 9.18 -14.84
CA THR A 338 -18.07 10.55 -14.87
C THR A 338 -17.07 10.72 -16.00
N ASP A 339 -16.97 11.95 -16.52
CA ASP A 339 -16.08 12.26 -17.63
C ASP A 339 -14.62 12.01 -17.24
N GLN A 340 -13.91 11.27 -18.10
CA GLN A 340 -12.49 10.95 -17.91
C GLN A 340 -11.59 12.04 -18.49
N VAL A 341 -12.03 12.66 -19.58
CA VAL A 341 -11.37 13.77 -20.26
C VAL A 341 -12.42 14.83 -20.53
N ILE A 342 -12.04 16.10 -20.32
CA ILE A 342 -12.86 17.27 -20.59
C ILE A 342 -12.15 18.10 -21.66
N ILE A 343 -12.90 18.60 -22.62
CA ILE A 343 -12.40 19.51 -23.66
C ILE A 343 -12.54 20.96 -23.16
N ALA A 344 -11.58 21.82 -23.51
CA ALA A 344 -11.63 23.26 -23.24
C ALA A 344 -13.02 23.85 -23.56
N GLY A 345 -13.61 24.52 -22.56
CA GLY A 345 -15.01 24.95 -22.60
C GLY A 345 -15.99 24.05 -21.84
N GLY A 346 -15.51 22.99 -21.17
CA GLY A 346 -16.31 22.14 -20.27
C GLY A 346 -17.17 21.10 -20.97
N LEU A 347 -16.85 20.78 -22.23
CA LEU A 347 -17.56 19.76 -23.00
C LEU A 347 -16.98 18.37 -22.69
N PRO A 348 -17.82 17.31 -22.70
CA PRO A 348 -17.35 15.94 -22.48
C PRO A 348 -16.37 15.54 -23.59
N GLY A 349 -15.24 14.99 -23.19
CA GLY A 349 -14.20 14.47 -24.08
C GLY A 349 -14.44 13.03 -24.50
N PRO A 350 -13.47 12.43 -25.23
CA PRO A 350 -13.53 11.01 -25.58
C PRO A 350 -13.59 10.13 -24.32
N GLU A 351 -14.30 9.03 -24.41
CA GLU A 351 -14.48 8.07 -23.31
C GLU A 351 -13.65 6.81 -23.55
N SER A 352 -13.10 6.22 -22.48
CA SER A 352 -12.38 4.95 -22.60
C SER A 352 -13.34 3.78 -22.79
N PRO A 353 -13.15 2.92 -23.81
CA PRO A 353 -13.91 1.68 -23.95
C PRO A 353 -13.79 0.76 -22.72
N SER A 354 -12.67 0.84 -22.00
CA SER A 354 -12.38 0.02 -20.81
C SER A 354 -13.19 0.41 -19.56
N ARG A 355 -13.97 1.51 -19.60
CA ARG A 355 -14.82 1.94 -18.47
C ARG A 355 -15.87 0.89 -18.08
N TRP A 356 -16.40 0.14 -19.05
CA TRP A 356 -17.34 -0.95 -18.76
C TRP A 356 -16.68 -2.12 -18.04
N LEU A 357 -15.41 -2.37 -18.33
CA LEU A 357 -14.60 -3.37 -17.64
C LEU A 357 -14.33 -2.94 -16.19
N LEU A 358 -14.13 -1.64 -15.95
CA LEU A 358 -14.01 -1.06 -14.60
C LEU A 358 -15.32 -1.24 -13.81
N LEU A 359 -16.47 -1.01 -14.43
CA LEU A 359 -17.77 -1.26 -13.82
C LEU A 359 -17.93 -2.72 -13.40
N VAL A 360 -17.66 -3.66 -14.32
CA VAL A 360 -17.78 -5.10 -14.03
C VAL A 360 -16.82 -5.53 -12.91
N ALA A 361 -15.57 -5.07 -12.94
CA ALA A 361 -14.60 -5.36 -11.88
C ALA A 361 -15.03 -4.77 -10.53
N GLY A 362 -15.51 -3.53 -10.51
CA GLY A 362 -16.03 -2.86 -9.32
C GLY A 362 -17.24 -3.58 -8.73
N LEU A 363 -18.20 -3.97 -9.57
CA LEU A 363 -19.39 -4.73 -9.15
C LEU A 363 -19.03 -6.12 -8.60
N LEU A 364 -18.07 -6.82 -9.22
CA LEU A 364 -17.57 -8.09 -8.70
C LEU A 364 -16.97 -7.93 -7.30
N VAL A 365 -16.07 -6.97 -7.13
CA VAL A 365 -15.44 -6.68 -5.82
C VAL A 365 -16.50 -6.26 -4.81
N GLY A 366 -17.44 -5.41 -5.19
CA GLY A 366 -18.55 -4.98 -4.34
C GLY A 366 -19.47 -6.12 -3.91
N ALA A 367 -19.82 -7.04 -4.81
CA ALA A 367 -20.66 -8.20 -4.52
C ALA A 367 -19.95 -9.16 -3.54
N LEU A 368 -18.66 -9.43 -3.76
CA LEU A 368 -17.85 -10.20 -2.82
C LEU A 368 -17.72 -9.47 -1.47
N GLY A 369 -17.57 -8.14 -1.49
CA GLY A 369 -17.54 -7.28 -0.32
C GLY A 369 -18.84 -7.30 0.49
N ALA A 370 -19.99 -7.24 -0.17
CA ALA A 370 -21.31 -7.37 0.45
C ALA A 370 -21.47 -8.75 1.12
N ALA A 371 -21.01 -9.81 0.45
CA ALA A 371 -21.02 -11.15 1.02
C ALA A 371 -20.08 -11.29 2.25
N MET A 372 -19.00 -10.50 2.34
CA MET A 372 -18.17 -10.42 3.57
C MET A 372 -18.92 -9.87 4.78
N LEU A 373 -19.97 -9.07 4.56
CA LEU A 373 -20.77 -8.50 5.66
C LEU A 373 -21.71 -9.56 6.28
N VAL A 374 -21.94 -10.69 5.59
CA VAL A 374 -22.72 -11.82 6.10
C VAL A 374 -21.79 -12.78 6.84
N PRO A 375 -21.89 -12.93 8.19
CA PRO A 375 -20.91 -13.67 8.99
C PRO A 375 -20.68 -15.12 8.53
N GLY A 376 -21.72 -15.79 8.02
CA GLY A 376 -21.64 -17.17 7.55
C GLY A 376 -20.97 -17.34 6.17
N LEU A 377 -21.03 -16.33 5.30
CA LEU A 377 -20.41 -16.37 3.97
C LEU A 377 -18.98 -15.84 3.99
N ALA A 378 -18.68 -14.99 4.97
CA ALA A 378 -17.41 -14.30 5.03
C ALA A 378 -16.15 -15.21 4.97
N PRO A 379 -16.03 -16.30 5.75
CA PRO A 379 -14.83 -17.15 5.64
C PRO A 379 -14.70 -17.85 4.28
N ALA A 380 -15.81 -18.07 3.57
CA ALA A 380 -15.81 -18.75 2.27
C ALA A 380 -15.45 -17.81 1.11
N VAL A 381 -15.90 -16.55 1.16
CA VAL A 381 -15.77 -15.59 0.07
C VAL A 381 -14.42 -14.84 0.11
N ARG A 382 -13.80 -14.74 1.29
CA ARG A 382 -12.59 -13.93 1.50
C ARG A 382 -11.42 -14.32 0.58
N PRO A 383 -11.10 -15.61 0.37
CA PRO A 383 -10.00 -15.98 -0.52
C PRO A 383 -10.28 -15.59 -1.98
N ALA A 384 -11.55 -15.58 -2.41
CA ALA A 384 -11.92 -15.09 -3.74
C ALA A 384 -11.69 -13.57 -3.86
N LEU A 385 -12.10 -12.81 -2.83
CA LEU A 385 -11.89 -11.35 -2.78
C LEU A 385 -10.39 -10.98 -2.78
N SER A 386 -9.53 -11.76 -2.12
CA SER A 386 -8.06 -11.53 -2.12
C SER A 386 -7.39 -11.66 -3.49
N VAL A 387 -8.10 -12.21 -4.48
CA VAL A 387 -7.64 -12.30 -5.86
C VAL A 387 -8.42 -11.34 -6.75
N ALA A 388 -9.75 -11.29 -6.62
CA ALA A 388 -10.64 -10.51 -7.48
C ALA A 388 -10.38 -8.99 -7.45
N TRP A 389 -9.81 -8.45 -6.37
CA TRP A 389 -9.47 -7.02 -6.27
C TRP A 389 -8.59 -6.54 -7.42
N ALA A 390 -7.71 -7.40 -7.96
CA ALA A 390 -6.78 -7.07 -9.04
C ALA A 390 -7.50 -6.79 -10.38
N GLY A 391 -8.78 -7.15 -10.51
CA GLY A 391 -9.61 -6.80 -11.66
C GLY A 391 -9.85 -5.29 -11.75
N VAL A 392 -9.84 -4.58 -10.61
CA VAL A 392 -10.01 -3.12 -10.58
C VAL A 392 -8.80 -2.40 -11.20
N PRO A 393 -7.54 -2.58 -10.74
CA PRO A 393 -6.38 -1.98 -11.39
C PRO A 393 -6.16 -2.48 -12.82
N LEU A 394 -6.53 -3.72 -13.16
CA LEU A 394 -6.55 -4.21 -14.54
C LEU A 394 -7.39 -3.29 -15.45
N ALA A 395 -8.60 -2.93 -15.03
CA ALA A 395 -9.48 -2.04 -15.79
C ALA A 395 -9.09 -0.56 -15.68
N ALA A 396 -8.75 -0.13 -14.46
CA ALA A 396 -8.51 1.26 -14.12
C ALA A 396 -7.27 1.81 -14.84
N THR A 397 -6.20 1.03 -14.99
CA THR A 397 -5.00 1.47 -15.72
C THR A 397 -5.29 1.69 -17.21
N ALA A 398 -6.17 0.89 -17.81
CA ALA A 398 -6.67 1.11 -19.17
C ALA A 398 -7.54 2.38 -19.28
N VAL A 399 -8.37 2.64 -18.28
CA VAL A 399 -9.15 3.89 -18.18
C VAL A 399 -8.25 5.12 -18.03
N LEU A 400 -7.31 5.10 -17.07
CA LEU A 400 -6.45 6.23 -16.73
C LEU A 400 -5.47 6.60 -17.87
N THR A 401 -5.11 5.63 -18.71
CA THR A 401 -4.29 5.86 -19.91
C THR A 401 -4.87 6.93 -20.82
N LEU A 402 -6.19 6.99 -20.98
CA LEU A 402 -6.82 7.98 -21.83
C LEU A 402 -6.59 9.41 -21.30
N ALA A 403 -6.71 9.60 -19.99
CA ALA A 403 -6.45 10.88 -19.36
C ALA A 403 -4.99 11.29 -19.44
N ILE A 404 -4.06 10.35 -19.19
CA ILE A 404 -2.61 10.59 -19.30
C ILE A 404 -2.24 10.99 -20.74
N THR A 405 -2.73 10.24 -21.73
CA THR A 405 -2.47 10.54 -23.15
C THR A 405 -3.05 11.89 -23.54
N ALA A 406 -4.26 12.22 -23.05
CA ALA A 406 -4.92 13.49 -23.30
C ALA A 406 -4.13 14.68 -22.71
N THR A 407 -3.57 14.53 -21.50
CA THR A 407 -2.72 15.55 -20.89
C THR A 407 -1.39 15.72 -21.62
N GLU A 408 -0.77 14.63 -22.10
CA GLU A 408 0.47 14.68 -22.88
C GLU A 408 0.31 15.38 -24.23
N LEU A 409 -0.86 15.26 -24.86
CA LEU A 409 -1.18 15.93 -26.13
C LEU A 409 -1.29 17.46 -26.00
N GLY A 410 -1.60 18.00 -24.81
CA GLY A 410 -1.63 19.44 -24.54
C GLY A 410 -2.66 20.27 -25.34
N ALA A 411 -3.58 19.62 -26.05
CA ALA A 411 -4.49 20.25 -27.03
C ALA A 411 -5.81 20.77 -26.41
N GLY A 412 -5.74 21.40 -25.24
CA GLY A 412 -6.94 21.86 -24.51
C GLY A 412 -7.78 20.70 -23.95
N LEU A 413 -7.15 19.56 -23.68
CA LEU A 413 -7.76 18.42 -23.00
C LEU A 413 -7.27 18.39 -21.55
N SER A 414 -8.20 18.30 -20.60
CA SER A 414 -7.90 18.19 -19.17
C SER A 414 -8.52 16.93 -18.58
N PRO A 415 -7.93 16.35 -17.52
CA PRO A 415 -8.53 15.20 -16.86
C PRO A 415 -9.86 15.59 -16.21
N GLY A 416 -10.85 14.72 -16.35
CA GLY A 416 -12.16 14.87 -15.72
C GLY A 416 -12.25 14.19 -14.35
N GLN A 417 -13.40 14.33 -13.69
CA GLN A 417 -13.63 13.74 -12.36
C GLN A 417 -13.53 12.20 -12.37
N GLY A 418 -13.72 11.56 -13.52
CA GLY A 418 -13.57 10.11 -13.67
C GLY A 418 -12.17 9.60 -13.36
N VAL A 419 -11.13 10.43 -13.54
CA VAL A 419 -9.75 10.11 -13.15
C VAL A 419 -9.67 9.93 -11.64
N LEU A 420 -10.19 10.90 -10.88
CA LEU A 420 -10.18 10.87 -9.41
C LEU A 420 -10.91 9.64 -8.87
N TRP A 421 -12.14 9.39 -9.34
CA TRP A 421 -12.93 8.25 -8.88
C TRP A 421 -12.30 6.90 -9.24
N THR A 422 -11.69 6.81 -10.42
CA THR A 422 -10.94 5.61 -10.84
C THR A 422 -9.72 5.39 -9.94
N SER A 423 -8.97 6.45 -9.61
CA SER A 423 -7.84 6.36 -8.67
C SER A 423 -8.29 5.95 -7.26
N VAL A 424 -9.41 6.50 -6.77
CA VAL A 424 -10.01 6.11 -5.48
C VAL A 424 -10.41 4.63 -5.50
N ALA A 425 -10.99 4.14 -6.60
CA ALA A 425 -11.35 2.72 -6.74
C ALA A 425 -10.10 1.83 -6.62
N VAL A 426 -8.99 2.18 -7.29
CA VAL A 426 -7.73 1.42 -7.20
C VAL A 426 -7.17 1.42 -5.77
N ALA A 427 -7.14 2.58 -5.12
CA ALA A 427 -6.63 2.71 -3.75
C ALA A 427 -7.48 1.91 -2.76
N ALA A 428 -8.81 2.00 -2.86
CA ALA A 428 -9.74 1.26 -2.03
C ALA A 428 -9.65 -0.26 -2.28
N ALA A 429 -9.46 -0.70 -3.53
CA ALA A 429 -9.28 -2.11 -3.87
C ALA A 429 -8.01 -2.68 -3.25
N ALA A 430 -6.90 -1.93 -3.36
CA ALA A 430 -5.62 -2.31 -2.75
C ALA A 430 -5.74 -2.38 -1.22
N ALA A 431 -6.41 -1.41 -0.60
CA ALA A 431 -6.69 -1.45 0.83
C ALA A 431 -7.51 -2.69 1.19
N ALA A 432 -8.62 -2.96 0.48
CA ALA A 432 -9.44 -4.16 0.71
C ALA A 432 -8.62 -5.46 0.61
N ALA A 433 -7.69 -5.55 -0.35
CA ALA A 433 -6.78 -6.67 -0.48
C ALA A 433 -5.87 -6.84 0.74
N CYS A 434 -5.25 -5.76 1.21
CA CYS A 434 -4.42 -5.78 2.42
C CYS A 434 -5.19 -6.28 3.64
N PHE A 435 -6.40 -5.77 3.86
CA PHE A 435 -7.25 -6.24 4.97
C PHE A 435 -7.68 -7.69 4.80
N SER A 436 -7.98 -8.13 3.58
CA SER A 436 -8.31 -9.53 3.30
C SER A 436 -7.17 -10.49 3.63
N VAL A 437 -5.92 -10.08 3.35
CA VAL A 437 -4.71 -10.83 3.73
C VAL A 437 -4.54 -10.88 5.25
N VAL A 438 -4.62 -9.73 5.93
CA VAL A 438 -4.51 -9.65 7.40
C VAL A 438 -5.59 -10.51 8.07
N THR A 439 -6.84 -10.41 7.61
CA THR A 439 -7.95 -11.25 8.07
C THR A 439 -7.63 -12.74 7.90
N GLY A 440 -6.89 -13.10 6.85
CA GLY A 440 -6.46 -14.49 6.62
C GLY A 440 -5.36 -14.99 7.52
N MET A 441 -4.46 -14.12 7.96
CA MET A 441 -3.46 -14.45 8.95
C MET A 441 -4.15 -14.73 10.29
N VAL A 442 -5.08 -13.85 10.71
CA VAL A 442 -5.90 -14.06 11.91
C VAL A 442 -6.70 -15.37 11.85
N GLU A 443 -7.38 -15.64 10.73
CA GLU A 443 -8.12 -16.90 10.53
C GLU A 443 -7.26 -18.16 10.44
N ARG A 444 -5.95 -18.02 10.28
CA ARG A 444 -5.01 -19.14 10.31
C ARG A 444 -4.56 -19.39 11.74
N ASP A 445 -4.25 -18.32 12.48
CA ASP A 445 -3.77 -18.38 13.86
C ASP A 445 -4.88 -18.86 14.82
N ASP A 446 -6.15 -18.45 14.60
CA ASP A 446 -7.31 -18.90 15.39
C ASP A 446 -7.71 -20.38 15.15
N SER A 447 -7.06 -21.08 14.22
CA SER A 447 -7.46 -22.45 13.85
C SER A 447 -6.47 -23.50 14.34
N ASP A 448 -6.70 -24.01 15.56
CA ASP A 448 -5.91 -25.06 16.24
C ASP A 448 -5.90 -26.44 15.55
N GLU A 449 -6.68 -26.63 14.48
CA GLU A 449 -6.79 -27.94 13.82
C GLU A 449 -5.72 -28.12 12.73
N ALA A 450 -4.63 -28.78 13.15
CA ALA A 450 -3.73 -29.52 12.27
C ALA A 450 -4.49 -30.69 11.62
N ALA A 451 -5.03 -30.47 10.42
CA ALA A 451 -5.53 -31.54 9.57
C ALA A 451 -4.85 -31.47 8.20
N ASP A 452 -4.05 -32.50 7.91
CA ASP A 452 -3.37 -32.79 6.64
C ASP A 452 -4.38 -33.10 5.51
N ALA A 453 -5.25 -32.14 5.18
CA ALA A 453 -6.15 -32.22 4.04
C ALA A 453 -5.43 -31.68 2.79
N VAL A 454 -4.75 -32.58 2.08
CA VAL A 454 -4.12 -32.26 0.80
C VAL A 454 -5.21 -32.20 -0.30
N PRO A 455 -5.24 -31.15 -1.14
CA PRO A 455 -6.14 -31.07 -2.29
C PRO A 455 -6.00 -32.30 -3.20
N GLY A 456 -7.11 -32.76 -3.80
CA GLY A 456 -7.09 -33.94 -4.67
C GLY A 456 -6.17 -33.75 -5.90
N PRO A 457 -5.42 -34.78 -6.32
CA PRO A 457 -4.43 -34.68 -7.42
C PRO A 457 -5.03 -34.23 -8.76
N ASN A 458 -6.34 -34.44 -8.94
CA ASN A 458 -7.06 -34.12 -10.18
C ASN A 458 -7.24 -32.60 -10.43
N MET A 459 -6.98 -31.73 -9.45
CA MET A 459 -7.03 -30.27 -9.62
C MET A 459 -5.76 -29.71 -10.27
N ILE A 460 -4.62 -30.38 -10.12
CA ILE A 460 -3.30 -29.84 -10.49
C ILE A 460 -3.21 -29.61 -12.00
N THR A 461 -3.63 -30.59 -12.81
CA THR A 461 -3.57 -30.50 -14.27
C THR A 461 -4.33 -29.30 -14.85
N PRO A 462 -5.63 -29.10 -14.55
CA PRO A 462 -6.35 -27.93 -15.07
C PRO A 462 -5.84 -26.61 -14.48
N MET A 463 -5.34 -26.60 -13.24
CA MET A 463 -4.74 -25.41 -12.62
C MET A 463 -3.44 -24.99 -13.34
N VAL A 464 -2.54 -25.94 -13.61
CA VAL A 464 -1.28 -25.66 -14.32
C VAL A 464 -1.56 -25.22 -15.76
N ALA A 465 -2.49 -25.89 -16.45
CA ALA A 465 -2.93 -25.47 -17.78
C ALA A 465 -3.48 -24.03 -17.75
N GLY A 466 -4.34 -23.71 -16.77
CA GLY A 466 -4.86 -22.36 -16.58
C GLY A 466 -3.76 -21.32 -16.34
N GLY A 467 -2.79 -21.61 -15.47
CA GLY A 467 -1.66 -20.72 -15.22
C GLY A 467 -0.80 -20.47 -16.47
N ILE A 468 -0.51 -21.49 -17.27
CA ILE A 468 0.25 -21.35 -18.53
C ILE A 468 -0.55 -20.52 -19.55
N LEU A 469 -1.84 -20.80 -19.70
CA LEU A 469 -2.72 -20.06 -20.61
C LEU A 469 -2.90 -18.60 -20.17
N ALA A 470 -2.89 -18.33 -18.86
CA ALA A 470 -2.91 -16.97 -18.33
C ALA A 470 -1.69 -16.15 -18.78
N ILE A 471 -0.48 -16.75 -18.82
CA ILE A 471 0.73 -16.06 -19.31
C ILE A 471 0.54 -15.58 -20.76
N GLY A 472 -0.08 -16.42 -21.60
CA GLY A 472 -0.44 -16.04 -22.97
C GLY A 472 -1.58 -15.01 -23.02
N GLY A 473 -2.65 -15.21 -22.25
CA GLY A 473 -3.87 -14.40 -22.32
C GLY A 473 -3.75 -12.98 -21.76
N PHE A 474 -2.91 -12.79 -20.73
CA PHE A 474 -2.56 -11.47 -20.21
C PHE A 474 -1.34 -10.86 -20.91
N GLY A 475 -0.53 -11.70 -21.57
CA GLY A 475 0.72 -11.28 -22.16
C GLY A 475 0.63 -10.77 -23.59
N ILE A 476 -0.32 -11.29 -24.36
CA ILE A 476 -0.53 -11.04 -25.78
C ILE A 476 -1.82 -10.23 -25.97
N PRO A 477 -1.92 -9.36 -27.00
CA PRO A 477 -3.16 -8.64 -27.33
C PRO A 477 -4.40 -9.54 -27.42
N SER A 478 -5.48 -9.13 -26.76
CA SER A 478 -6.81 -9.75 -26.78
C SER A 478 -7.70 -9.19 -27.90
N ILE A 479 -7.51 -7.93 -28.29
CA ILE A 479 -8.23 -7.20 -29.32
C ILE A 479 -7.25 -6.82 -30.43
N VAL A 480 -7.63 -7.11 -31.67
CA VAL A 480 -6.91 -6.68 -32.87
C VAL A 480 -7.85 -5.84 -33.72
N ALA A 481 -7.36 -4.71 -34.23
CA ALA A 481 -8.06 -3.87 -35.20
C ALA A 481 -7.04 -3.11 -36.09
N PRO A 482 -7.42 -2.70 -37.32
CA PRO A 482 -6.49 -2.10 -38.29
C PRO A 482 -5.74 -0.86 -37.79
N ASP A 483 -6.44 0.01 -37.05
CA ASP A 483 -5.91 1.28 -36.54
C ASP A 483 -5.78 1.31 -35.01
N TYR A 484 -5.74 0.12 -34.37
CA TYR A 484 -5.67 0.01 -32.92
C TYR A 484 -4.62 -1.02 -32.50
N VAL A 485 -3.60 -0.53 -31.78
CA VAL A 485 -2.57 -1.36 -31.18
C VAL A 485 -2.86 -1.48 -29.69
N GLU A 486 -3.40 -2.62 -29.28
CA GLU A 486 -3.66 -2.87 -27.86
C GLU A 486 -2.35 -2.95 -27.06
N PRO A 487 -2.29 -2.29 -25.89
CA PRO A 487 -1.21 -2.51 -24.93
C PRO A 487 -1.20 -3.95 -24.40
N ALA A 488 0.00 -4.54 -24.32
CA ALA A 488 0.20 -5.90 -23.82
C ALA A 488 1.53 -6.01 -23.07
N LEU A 489 1.81 -7.16 -22.44
CA LEU A 489 3.07 -7.33 -21.69
C LEU A 489 4.28 -7.54 -22.61
N TRP A 490 4.09 -8.26 -23.72
CA TRP A 490 5.22 -8.73 -24.55
C TRP A 490 5.45 -7.94 -25.83
N SER A 491 4.50 -7.09 -26.25
CA SER A 491 4.59 -6.35 -27.52
C SER A 491 4.63 -4.83 -27.31
N ASN A 492 3.55 -4.26 -26.76
CA ASN A 492 3.38 -2.82 -26.60
C ASN A 492 3.15 -2.48 -25.12
N PHE A 493 4.24 -2.36 -24.36
CA PHE A 493 4.14 -2.11 -22.92
C PHE A 493 3.80 -0.65 -22.65
N GLY A 494 2.66 -0.41 -21.99
CA GLY A 494 2.21 0.92 -21.60
C GLY A 494 1.56 0.92 -20.22
N THR A 495 0.92 2.02 -19.84
CA THR A 495 0.20 2.14 -18.57
C THR A 495 -0.78 0.99 -18.30
N PRO A 496 -1.59 0.49 -19.26
CA PRO A 496 -2.50 -0.65 -19.03
C PRO A 496 -1.76 -1.97 -18.77
N SER A 497 -0.52 -2.10 -19.27
CA SER A 497 0.30 -3.29 -19.08
C SER A 497 0.65 -3.53 -17.61
N TRP A 498 0.69 -2.49 -16.77
CA TRP A 498 0.85 -2.65 -15.31
C TRP A 498 -0.37 -3.34 -14.66
N GLY A 499 -1.58 -3.02 -15.11
CA GLY A 499 -2.80 -3.70 -14.68
C GLY A 499 -2.82 -5.17 -15.12
N LEU A 500 -2.40 -5.44 -16.36
CA LEU A 500 -2.24 -6.81 -16.89
C LEU A 500 -1.21 -7.61 -16.09
N LEU A 501 -0.07 -7.00 -15.76
CA LEU A 501 1.00 -7.65 -15.00
C LEU A 501 0.52 -8.01 -13.59
N LEU A 502 -0.15 -7.08 -12.91
CA LEU A 502 -0.71 -7.32 -11.58
C LEU A 502 -1.77 -8.43 -11.60
N ALA A 503 -2.68 -8.43 -12.58
CA ALA A 503 -3.67 -9.48 -12.75
C ALA A 503 -3.02 -10.86 -13.03
N LEU A 504 -2.01 -10.90 -13.90
CA LEU A 504 -1.27 -12.13 -14.18
C LEU A 504 -0.56 -12.67 -12.91
N LEU A 505 0.16 -11.81 -12.19
CA LEU A 505 0.86 -12.20 -10.97
C LEU A 505 -0.10 -12.69 -9.88
N THR A 506 -1.28 -12.09 -9.75
CA THR A 506 -2.30 -12.54 -8.80
C THR A 506 -2.92 -13.88 -9.19
N VAL A 507 -3.18 -14.13 -10.47
CA VAL A 507 -3.63 -15.45 -10.97
C VAL A 507 -2.56 -16.52 -10.73
N LEU A 508 -1.30 -16.25 -11.05
CA LEU A 508 -0.20 -17.18 -10.82
C LEU A 508 0.04 -17.43 -9.32
N GLY A 509 -0.05 -16.38 -8.50
CA GLY A 509 0.01 -16.49 -7.04
C GLY A 509 -1.11 -17.37 -6.48
N ALA A 510 -2.34 -17.22 -6.98
CA ALA A 510 -3.46 -18.08 -6.60
C ALA A 510 -3.22 -19.54 -7.01
N CYS A 511 -2.72 -19.79 -8.22
CA CYS A 511 -2.36 -21.13 -8.69
C CYS A 511 -1.22 -21.75 -7.85
N PHE A 512 -0.27 -20.95 -7.39
CA PHE A 512 0.81 -21.41 -6.53
C PHE A 512 0.35 -21.73 -5.10
N LEU A 513 -0.61 -20.96 -4.58
CA LEU A 513 -1.15 -21.11 -3.22
C LEU A 513 -2.23 -22.19 -3.11
N ALA A 514 -3.00 -22.44 -4.18
CA ALA A 514 -4.12 -23.37 -4.15
C ALA A 514 -3.74 -24.81 -3.71
N PRO A 515 -2.62 -25.41 -4.18
CA PRO A 515 -2.20 -26.75 -3.74
C PRO A 515 -1.82 -26.83 -2.25
N ARG A 516 -1.46 -25.70 -1.64
CA ARG A 516 -1.07 -25.59 -0.22
C ARG A 516 -2.24 -25.16 0.68
N SER A 517 -3.42 -24.96 0.09
CA SER A 517 -4.60 -24.45 0.78
C SER A 517 -5.59 -25.56 1.07
N ARG A 518 -6.39 -25.40 2.13
CA ARG A 518 -7.53 -26.30 2.44
C ARG A 518 -8.51 -26.31 1.25
N PRO A 519 -9.20 -27.43 0.95
CA PRO A 519 -9.97 -27.63 -0.28
C PRO A 519 -11.01 -26.52 -0.56
N ALA A 520 -11.76 -26.09 0.47
CA ALA A 520 -12.73 -25.00 0.33
C ALA A 520 -12.06 -23.64 0.06
N ARG A 521 -10.92 -23.35 0.70
CA ARG A 521 -10.14 -22.12 0.50
C ARG A 521 -9.44 -22.11 -0.87
N ALA A 522 -8.96 -23.27 -1.32
CA ALA A 522 -8.39 -23.47 -2.66
C ALA A 522 -9.45 -23.22 -3.74
N ALA A 523 -10.66 -23.77 -3.58
CA ALA A 523 -11.78 -23.51 -4.49
C ALA A 523 -12.10 -22.00 -4.58
N ALA A 524 -12.18 -21.30 -3.43
CA ALA A 524 -12.43 -19.87 -3.41
C ALA A 524 -11.30 -19.04 -4.05
N LEU A 525 -10.03 -19.36 -3.79
CA LEU A 525 -8.87 -18.75 -4.46
C LEU A 525 -8.94 -18.91 -5.98
N LEU A 526 -9.20 -20.12 -6.45
CA LEU A 526 -9.32 -20.42 -7.88
C LEU A 526 -10.56 -19.77 -8.50
N ALA A 527 -11.67 -19.64 -7.76
CA ALA A 527 -12.84 -18.89 -8.21
C ALA A 527 -12.50 -17.40 -8.44
N GLY A 528 -11.70 -16.80 -7.55
CA GLY A 528 -11.17 -15.45 -7.74
C GLY A 528 -10.28 -15.35 -8.98
N ALA A 529 -9.37 -16.31 -9.19
CA ALA A 529 -8.50 -16.34 -10.38
C ALA A 529 -9.28 -16.54 -11.69
N THR A 530 -10.29 -17.43 -11.68
CA THR A 530 -11.24 -17.61 -12.79
C THR A 530 -11.96 -16.30 -13.10
N SER A 531 -12.39 -15.56 -12.07
CA SER A 531 -13.07 -14.28 -12.26
C SER A 531 -12.17 -13.24 -12.95
N LEU A 532 -10.87 -13.17 -12.62
CA LEU A 532 -9.91 -12.30 -13.32
C LEU A 532 -9.73 -12.70 -14.79
N ALA A 533 -9.62 -14.01 -15.07
CA ALA A 533 -9.54 -14.50 -16.44
C ALA A 533 -10.82 -14.17 -17.24
N VAL A 534 -12.00 -14.29 -16.62
CA VAL A 534 -13.29 -13.87 -17.22
C VAL A 534 -13.32 -12.37 -17.48
N ILE A 535 -12.85 -11.53 -16.54
CA ILE A 535 -12.75 -10.08 -16.75
C ILE A 535 -11.89 -9.77 -17.98
N ARG A 536 -10.74 -10.46 -18.16
CA ARG A 536 -9.91 -10.31 -19.37
C ARG A 536 -10.63 -10.76 -20.65
N VAL A 537 -11.45 -11.81 -20.59
CA VAL A 537 -12.27 -12.26 -21.74
C VAL A 537 -13.37 -11.24 -22.07
N LEU A 538 -13.94 -10.56 -21.06
CA LEU A 538 -15.01 -9.58 -21.23
C LEU A 538 -14.55 -8.27 -21.89
N GLU A 539 -13.25 -8.05 -22.05
CA GLU A 539 -12.71 -6.87 -22.72
C GLU A 539 -13.17 -6.71 -24.16
N LEU A 540 -13.16 -7.79 -24.95
CA LEU A 540 -13.63 -7.75 -26.33
C LEU A 540 -15.13 -7.40 -26.43
N PRO A 541 -16.08 -8.11 -25.77
CA PRO A 541 -17.50 -7.80 -25.91
C PRO A 541 -17.87 -6.44 -25.31
N LEU A 542 -17.18 -5.97 -24.27
CA LEU A 542 -17.48 -4.68 -23.63
C LEU A 542 -16.79 -3.49 -24.29
N GLY A 543 -15.62 -3.70 -24.92
CA GLY A 543 -14.81 -2.64 -25.54
C GLY A 543 -14.92 -2.54 -27.06
N SER A 544 -15.40 -3.59 -27.75
CA SER A 544 -15.42 -3.64 -29.22
C SER A 544 -16.30 -2.58 -29.88
N SER A 545 -17.35 -2.10 -29.22
CA SER A 545 -18.23 -1.06 -29.78
C SER A 545 -17.53 0.28 -29.98
N GLY A 546 -16.44 0.54 -29.23
CA GLY A 546 -15.62 1.75 -29.35
C GLY A 546 -14.44 1.63 -30.31
N ILE A 547 -14.20 0.44 -30.88
CA ILE A 547 -13.01 0.15 -31.70
C ILE A 547 -13.46 -0.42 -33.05
N PRO A 548 -13.45 0.39 -34.13
CA PRO A 548 -13.85 -0.06 -35.47
C PRO A 548 -13.00 -1.26 -35.94
N GLY A 549 -13.66 -2.33 -36.39
CA GLY A 549 -13.00 -3.54 -36.89
C GLY A 549 -12.40 -4.45 -35.80
N ALA A 550 -12.74 -4.22 -34.52
CA ALA A 550 -12.28 -5.06 -33.42
C ALA A 550 -12.71 -6.51 -33.56
N HIS A 551 -11.74 -7.41 -33.47
CA HIS A 551 -11.95 -8.86 -33.44
C HIS A 551 -11.00 -9.53 -32.44
N ALA A 552 -11.30 -10.78 -32.09
CA ALA A 552 -10.53 -11.55 -31.12
C ALA A 552 -9.11 -11.83 -31.61
N GLY A 553 -8.13 -11.31 -30.88
CA GLY A 553 -6.72 -11.69 -31.01
C GLY A 553 -6.42 -13.05 -30.35
N ILE A 554 -5.19 -13.52 -30.51
CA ILE A 554 -4.74 -14.80 -29.90
C ILE A 554 -4.82 -14.75 -28.37
N GLY A 555 -4.54 -13.59 -27.76
CA GLY A 555 -4.62 -13.41 -26.30
C GLY A 555 -6.02 -13.67 -25.75
N TRP A 556 -7.08 -13.33 -26.50
CA TRP A 556 -8.46 -13.56 -26.06
C TRP A 556 -8.79 -15.05 -25.94
N TRP A 557 -8.38 -15.86 -26.93
CA TRP A 557 -8.56 -17.31 -26.89
C TRP A 557 -7.76 -17.97 -25.76
N MET A 558 -6.56 -17.48 -25.49
CA MET A 558 -5.74 -17.95 -24.37
C MET A 558 -6.35 -17.57 -23.02
N ALA A 559 -6.90 -16.36 -22.89
CA ALA A 559 -7.63 -15.93 -21.70
C ALA A 559 -8.90 -16.77 -21.48
N LEU A 560 -9.64 -17.09 -22.55
CA LEU A 560 -10.81 -17.97 -22.50
C LEU A 560 -10.42 -19.39 -22.06
N GLY A 561 -9.36 -19.95 -22.64
CA GLY A 561 -8.82 -21.24 -22.23
C GLY A 561 -8.38 -21.25 -20.76
N SER A 562 -7.72 -20.17 -20.30
CA SER A 562 -7.37 -19.98 -18.90
C SER A 562 -8.60 -19.95 -18.00
N ALA A 563 -9.65 -19.20 -18.37
CA ALA A 563 -10.88 -19.13 -17.60
C ALA A 563 -11.56 -20.49 -17.46
N VAL A 564 -11.66 -21.25 -18.56
CA VAL A 564 -12.25 -22.60 -18.55
C VAL A 564 -11.41 -23.56 -17.70
N ALA A 565 -10.10 -23.57 -17.87
CA ALA A 565 -9.20 -24.45 -17.12
C ALA A 565 -9.24 -24.16 -15.61
N LEU A 566 -9.20 -22.89 -15.21
CA LEU A 566 -9.32 -22.50 -13.81
C LEU A 566 -10.72 -22.79 -13.25
N ALA A 567 -11.79 -22.63 -14.03
CA ALA A 567 -13.13 -23.00 -13.61
C ALA A 567 -13.25 -24.51 -13.31
N ILE A 568 -12.66 -25.35 -14.15
CA ILE A 568 -12.59 -26.80 -13.91
C ILE A 568 -11.80 -27.08 -12.62
N ALA A 569 -10.66 -26.42 -12.42
CA ALA A 569 -9.86 -26.56 -11.20
C ALA A 569 -10.66 -26.15 -9.95
N THR A 570 -11.41 -25.04 -10.01
CA THR A 570 -12.31 -24.58 -8.93
C THR A 570 -13.35 -25.64 -8.55
N VAL A 571 -13.98 -26.29 -9.53
CA VAL A 571 -15.03 -27.31 -9.29
C VAL A 571 -14.45 -28.62 -8.73
N VAL A 572 -13.23 -28.97 -9.11
CA VAL A 572 -12.56 -30.20 -8.67
C VAL A 572 -11.87 -30.05 -7.30
N ALA A 573 -11.40 -28.85 -6.96
CA ALA A 573 -10.75 -28.51 -5.70
C ALA A 573 -11.41 -29.09 -4.42
N PRO A 574 -12.75 -29.02 -4.23
CA PRO A 574 -13.39 -29.54 -3.03
C PRO A 574 -13.44 -31.07 -2.92
N ARG A 575 -13.11 -31.83 -3.98
CA ARG A 575 -13.26 -33.30 -4.04
C ARG A 575 -12.03 -34.09 -3.54
N GLY A 576 -11.16 -33.49 -2.73
CA GLY A 576 -9.96 -34.13 -2.18
C GLY A 576 -10.29 -35.27 -1.20
N THR A 577 -9.50 -36.34 -1.24
CA THR A 577 -9.66 -37.50 -0.35
C THR A 577 -9.14 -37.18 1.06
N ILE A 578 -9.99 -37.34 2.08
CA ILE A 578 -9.57 -37.33 3.48
C ILE A 578 -8.76 -38.62 3.72
N HIS A 579 -7.45 -38.51 3.96
CA HIS A 579 -6.71 -39.65 4.50
C HIS A 579 -7.16 -39.84 5.95
N THR A 580 -8.01 -40.85 6.19
CA THR A 580 -8.34 -41.28 7.54
C THR A 580 -7.05 -41.74 8.22
N ALA A 581 -6.76 -41.14 9.38
CA ALA A 581 -5.63 -41.52 10.21
C ALA A 581 -5.65 -43.03 10.46
N LYS A 582 -4.51 -43.67 10.25
CA LYS A 582 -4.30 -45.11 10.49
C LYS A 582 -4.72 -45.43 11.93
N PRO A 583 -5.66 -46.37 12.18
CA PRO A 583 -6.00 -46.74 13.55
C PRO A 583 -4.73 -47.24 14.25
N PRO A 584 -4.53 -46.91 15.54
CA PRO A 584 -3.35 -47.35 16.27
C PRO A 584 -3.30 -48.88 16.24
N SER A 585 -2.24 -49.41 15.62
CA SER A 585 -1.92 -50.82 15.67
C SER A 585 -1.59 -51.17 17.12
N GLY A 586 -2.48 -51.89 17.81
CA GLY A 586 -2.18 -52.30 19.18
C GLY A 586 -3.28 -53.09 19.87
N SER A 587 -3.33 -54.39 19.61
CA SER A 587 -3.70 -55.39 20.62
C SER A 587 -3.21 -56.75 20.13
N ILE A 588 -1.91 -57.00 20.28
CA ILE A 588 -1.41 -58.37 20.39
C ILE A 588 -1.89 -58.86 21.77
N ARG A 589 -2.72 -59.90 21.77
CA ARG A 589 -2.96 -60.75 22.96
C ARG A 589 -2.08 -61.98 22.86
#